data_AF-A0A3S1MIC3-F1
#
_entry.id   AF-A0A3S1MIC3-F1
#
_cell.length_a   1.000
_cell.length_b   1.000
_cell.length_c   1.000
_cell.angle_alpha   90.00
_cell.angle_beta   90.00
_cell.angle_gamma   90.00
#
_symmetry.space_group_name_H-M   'P 1'
#
loop_
_entity.id
_entity.type
_entity.pdbx_description
1 polymer ?
#
loop_
_entity_poly.entity_id
_entity_poly.type
_entity_poly.pdbx_seq_one_letter_code
_entity_poly.pdbx_strand_id
1 'polypeptide(L)'
;MDNLIYFLIELLRDRSVELPDKTGGNARALVAQQTVLYDELRSLFQDVPFQTENASGSASISDLADKVLRECRALLDNSPALFVQSRDKSIVSGILPILRDDDMQQLRSFIKVSIAGRSAEQAKQFGIVAAAALIVESNDSIKGPLIDSQELIGRDGLSLIIQIGIYNAHKIEQAKEPERAASVSNEIAALTASLQNYRAEFEKERADQRGQLDVLSAAGVDIDEKSQQAVAALAGFQNDLLNHENAIREEWKLDRARLNWNTRYLEARRGFQIGCVILFAFLAVTMAVAYLFGPAIVASVNHFDVALFLSGGSVGTAIAHQFSRLVIFSVPILVYLWMLKAVMRYFMRSMLLMDDARQRETMLDTYFLLTEKGRADERDRPLILWALFRQTPGHGPDGIEPPDFTEVINAGFNRAKAPLQG
;
A
#
# COMPACT_ATOMS: atom_id res chain seq x y z
N MET A 1 -69.49 19.38 4.06
CA MET A 1 -70.13 20.34 4.98
C MET A 1 -69.08 21.02 5.83
N ASP A 2 -68.03 20.28 6.20
CA ASP A 2 -66.92 20.71 7.05
C ASP A 2 -66.27 22.02 6.57
N ASN A 3 -65.98 22.17 5.27
CA ASN A 3 -65.45 23.44 4.74
C ASN A 3 -66.36 24.65 4.98
N LEU A 4 -67.69 24.47 4.93
CA LEU A 4 -68.64 25.53 5.26
C LEU A 4 -68.59 25.83 6.76
N ILE A 5 -68.50 24.79 7.59
CA ILE A 5 -68.41 24.93 9.05
C ILE A 5 -67.15 25.70 9.43
N TYR A 6 -65.97 25.32 8.89
CA TYR A 6 -64.71 26.04 9.12
C TYR A 6 -64.80 27.51 8.66
N PHE A 7 -65.37 27.74 7.48
CA PHE A 7 -65.55 29.10 6.96
C PHE A 7 -66.48 29.92 7.86
N LEU A 8 -67.58 29.34 8.34
CA LEU A 8 -68.52 30.00 9.25
C LEU A 8 -67.89 30.24 10.63
N ILE A 9 -67.05 29.33 11.13
CA ILE A 9 -66.30 29.55 12.38
C ILE A 9 -65.39 30.75 12.24
N GLU A 10 -64.72 30.91 11.10
CA GLU A 10 -63.87 32.08 10.84
C GLU A 10 -64.69 33.37 10.69
N LEU A 11 -65.73 33.34 9.84
CA LEU A 11 -66.61 34.48 9.56
C LEU A 11 -67.32 35.00 10.83
N LEU A 12 -67.80 34.09 11.68
CA LEU A 12 -68.63 34.43 12.84
C LEU A 12 -67.83 34.49 14.14
N ARG A 13 -66.50 34.33 14.08
CA ARG A 13 -65.61 34.32 15.25
C ARG A 13 -65.66 35.63 16.04
N ASP A 14 -65.68 36.74 15.32
CA ASP A 14 -65.40 38.05 15.88
C ASP A 14 -66.70 38.74 16.29
N ARG A 15 -66.95 38.78 17.61
CA ARG A 15 -67.99 39.66 18.18
C ARG A 15 -67.53 41.10 18.35
N SER A 16 -66.23 41.33 18.18
CA SER A 16 -65.57 42.61 18.32
C SER A 16 -64.52 42.72 17.24
N VAL A 17 -64.69 43.66 16.33
CA VAL A 17 -63.72 43.93 15.26
C VAL A 17 -63.01 45.23 15.57
N GLU A 18 -61.69 45.19 15.60
CA GLU A 18 -60.85 46.37 15.75
C GLU A 18 -60.50 46.92 14.37
N LEU A 19 -60.82 48.19 14.15
CA LEU A 19 -60.52 48.92 12.93
C LEU A 19 -59.43 49.97 13.22
N PRO A 20 -58.38 50.07 12.38
CA PRO A 20 -57.27 51.02 12.57
C PRO A 20 -57.64 52.48 12.28
N ASP A 21 -58.93 52.81 12.20
CA ASP A 21 -59.43 54.13 11.87
C ASP A 21 -59.55 55.02 13.12
N LYS A 22 -58.74 56.08 13.17
CA LYS A 22 -58.76 57.10 14.23
C LYS A 22 -60.00 57.99 14.18
N THR A 23 -60.62 58.15 13.01
CA THR A 23 -61.80 59.02 12.82
C THR A 23 -63.11 58.31 13.17
N GLY A 24 -63.10 56.98 13.24
CA GLY A 24 -64.27 56.14 13.49
C GLY A 24 -65.27 56.11 12.32
N GLY A 25 -64.95 56.70 11.17
CA GLY A 25 -65.79 56.69 9.97
C GLY A 25 -66.04 55.27 9.48
N ASN A 26 -65.01 54.45 9.39
CA ASN A 26 -65.11 53.05 8.95
C ASN A 26 -65.91 52.20 9.95
N ALA A 27 -65.75 52.46 11.25
CA ALA A 27 -66.50 51.75 12.28
C ALA A 27 -68.00 52.09 12.26
N ARG A 28 -68.34 53.37 12.08
CA ARG A 28 -69.74 53.80 11.90
C ARG A 28 -70.36 53.25 10.62
N ALA A 29 -69.58 53.22 9.52
CA ALA A 29 -70.00 52.59 8.27
C ALA A 29 -70.26 51.09 8.48
N LEU A 30 -69.35 50.38 9.15
CA LEU A 30 -69.50 48.96 9.43
C LEU A 30 -70.73 48.67 10.31
N VAL A 31 -70.98 49.48 11.35
CA VAL A 31 -72.20 49.39 12.19
C VAL A 31 -73.45 49.59 11.34
N ALA A 32 -73.49 50.63 10.50
CA ALA A 32 -74.63 50.92 9.63
C ALA A 32 -74.86 49.83 8.58
N GLN A 33 -73.80 49.15 8.13
CA GLN A 33 -73.86 48.05 7.17
C GLN A 33 -74.31 46.73 7.79
N GLN A 34 -74.24 46.54 9.12
CA GLN A 34 -74.57 45.25 9.73
C GLN A 34 -75.98 44.77 9.35
N THR A 35 -76.98 45.64 9.37
CA THR A 35 -78.35 45.27 8.96
C THR A 35 -78.38 44.77 7.52
N VAL A 36 -77.69 45.45 6.61
CA VAL A 36 -77.60 45.07 5.18
C VAL A 36 -76.86 43.75 5.00
N LEU A 37 -75.75 43.54 5.72
CA LEU A 37 -74.95 42.32 5.63
C LEU A 37 -75.70 41.10 6.17
N TYR A 38 -76.54 41.26 7.19
CA TYR A 38 -77.39 40.18 7.70
C TYR A 38 -78.59 39.90 6.80
N ASP A 39 -79.16 40.92 6.16
CA ASP A 39 -80.17 40.74 5.11
C ASP A 39 -79.55 40.00 3.91
N GLU A 40 -78.31 40.34 3.54
CA GLU A 40 -77.55 39.64 2.52
C GLU A 40 -77.30 38.18 2.92
N LEU A 41 -76.79 37.93 4.14
CA LEU A 41 -76.56 36.59 4.66
C LEU A 41 -77.83 35.73 4.57
N ARG A 42 -78.96 36.29 4.99
CA ARG A 42 -80.26 35.63 4.88
C ARG A 42 -80.62 35.35 3.42
N SER A 43 -80.53 36.35 2.54
CA SER A 43 -80.88 36.20 1.11
C SER A 43 -80.04 35.12 0.42
N LEU A 44 -78.76 35.06 0.76
CA LEU A 44 -77.81 34.11 0.20
C LEU A 44 -78.13 32.66 0.63
N PHE A 45 -78.73 32.46 1.80
CA PHE A 45 -79.25 31.16 2.21
C PHE A 45 -80.73 30.93 1.80
N GLN A 46 -81.50 31.95 1.45
CA GLN A 46 -82.85 31.76 0.91
C GLN A 46 -82.84 31.20 -0.51
N ASP A 47 -81.85 31.57 -1.31
CA ASP A 47 -81.74 31.14 -2.70
C ASP A 47 -80.42 30.38 -2.95
N VAL A 48 -80.19 29.31 -2.18
CA VAL A 48 -78.98 28.48 -2.36
C VAL A 48 -79.09 27.74 -3.70
N PRO A 49 -78.22 28.01 -4.69
CA PRO A 49 -78.29 27.34 -5.98
C PRO A 49 -77.92 25.87 -5.82
N PHE A 50 -78.63 24.96 -6.49
CA PHE A 50 -78.25 23.56 -6.60
C PHE A 50 -78.24 23.13 -8.07
N GLN A 51 -77.37 22.18 -8.39
CA GLN A 51 -77.28 21.60 -9.72
C GLN A 51 -76.95 20.12 -9.59
N THR A 52 -77.88 19.28 -10.05
CA THR A 52 -77.70 17.85 -10.24
C THR A 52 -77.72 17.54 -11.74
N GLU A 53 -77.38 16.32 -12.14
CA GLU A 53 -77.43 15.91 -13.55
C GLU A 53 -78.81 16.11 -14.20
N ASN A 54 -79.88 16.07 -13.40
CA ASN A 54 -81.26 16.07 -13.89
C ASN A 54 -82.07 17.32 -13.50
N ALA A 55 -81.55 18.20 -12.64
CA ALA A 55 -82.27 19.38 -12.16
C ALA A 55 -81.31 20.48 -11.70
N SER A 56 -81.64 21.73 -12.04
CA SER A 56 -81.01 22.93 -11.48
C SER A 56 -82.10 23.86 -10.95
N GLY A 57 -81.80 24.59 -9.88
CA GLY A 57 -82.73 25.53 -9.25
C GLY A 57 -82.14 26.17 -8.01
N SER A 58 -82.96 26.93 -7.27
CA SER A 58 -82.63 27.37 -5.91
C SER A 58 -83.43 26.53 -4.91
N ALA A 59 -82.80 26.18 -3.79
CA ALA A 59 -83.45 25.53 -2.68
C ALA A 59 -83.68 26.56 -1.57
N SER A 60 -84.95 26.76 -1.20
CA SER A 60 -85.29 27.58 -0.04
C SER A 60 -84.89 26.85 1.25
N ILE A 61 -84.31 27.59 2.19
CA ILE A 61 -84.06 27.09 3.54
C ILE A 61 -85.33 26.65 4.26
N SER A 62 -85.17 25.87 5.33
CA SER A 62 -86.28 25.51 6.19
C SER A 62 -86.88 26.76 6.84
N ASP A 63 -88.18 26.75 7.09
CA ASP A 63 -88.91 27.85 7.72
C ASP A 63 -88.29 28.22 9.08
N LEU A 64 -87.79 27.22 9.81
CA LEU A 64 -87.10 27.41 11.08
C LEU A 64 -85.75 28.12 10.92
N ALA A 65 -84.92 27.74 9.93
CA ALA A 65 -83.67 28.44 9.66
C ALA A 65 -83.92 29.89 9.20
N ASP A 66 -84.94 30.11 8.37
CA ASP A 66 -85.34 31.46 7.95
C ASP A 66 -85.86 32.28 9.13
N LYS A 67 -86.59 31.66 10.06
CA LYS A 67 -87.03 32.31 11.30
C LYS A 67 -85.84 32.73 12.16
N VAL A 68 -84.87 31.85 12.39
CA VAL A 68 -83.65 32.19 13.15
C VAL A 68 -82.90 33.36 12.51
N LEU A 69 -82.74 33.35 11.18
CA LEU A 69 -82.09 34.45 10.47
C LEU A 69 -82.89 35.77 10.56
N ARG A 70 -84.23 35.70 10.49
CA ARG A 70 -85.12 36.86 10.72
C ARG A 70 -85.00 37.40 12.13
N GLU A 71 -84.96 36.53 13.13
CA GLU A 71 -84.84 36.93 14.53
C GLU A 71 -83.47 37.55 14.81
N CYS A 72 -82.39 37.01 14.23
CA CYS A 72 -81.07 37.63 14.26
C CYS A 72 -81.09 39.05 13.66
N ARG A 73 -81.74 39.23 12.51
CA ARG A 73 -81.94 40.55 11.92
C ARG A 73 -82.74 41.45 12.88
N ALA A 74 -83.88 40.99 13.39
CA ALA A 74 -84.72 41.78 14.30
C ALA A 74 -83.97 42.19 15.58
N LEU A 75 -83.06 41.35 16.05
CA LEU A 75 -82.19 41.65 17.18
C LEU A 75 -81.19 42.76 16.87
N LEU A 76 -80.69 42.88 15.62
CA LEU A 76 -79.83 44.00 15.23
C LEU A 76 -80.57 45.33 15.24
N ASP A 77 -81.85 45.34 14.87
CA ASP A 77 -82.67 46.56 14.94
C ASP A 77 -82.92 46.99 16.39
N ASN A 78 -83.16 46.02 17.28
CA ASN A 78 -83.42 46.29 18.69
C ASN A 78 -82.13 46.53 19.50
N SER A 79 -81.00 46.05 19.01
CA SER A 79 -79.71 46.10 19.69
C SER A 79 -78.59 46.22 18.65
N PRO A 80 -78.45 47.41 18.02
CA PRO A 80 -77.45 47.63 16.99
C PRO A 80 -76.05 47.46 17.56
N ALA A 81 -75.10 47.09 16.69
CA ALA A 81 -73.70 47.02 17.05
C ALA A 81 -73.23 48.35 17.65
N LEU A 82 -72.54 48.28 18.78
CA LEU A 82 -72.00 49.42 19.48
C LEU A 82 -70.60 49.72 18.94
N PHE A 83 -70.32 51.00 18.74
CA PHE A 83 -69.00 51.48 18.38
C PHE A 83 -68.40 52.22 19.59
N VAL A 84 -67.17 51.85 19.94
CA VAL A 84 -66.37 52.51 20.97
C VAL A 84 -65.08 53.04 20.33
N GLN A 85 -64.88 54.35 20.41
CA GLN A 85 -63.67 55.00 19.91
C GLN A 85 -62.60 55.03 21.01
N SER A 86 -61.41 54.50 20.70
CA SER A 86 -60.19 54.67 21.50
C SER A 86 -59.20 55.57 20.74
N ARG A 87 -58.13 56.02 21.41
CA ARG A 87 -57.17 57.00 20.85
C ARG A 87 -56.52 56.56 19.53
N ASP A 88 -56.34 55.25 19.33
CA ASP A 88 -55.65 54.70 18.15
C ASP A 88 -56.46 53.65 17.39
N LYS A 89 -57.65 53.29 17.87
CA LYS A 89 -58.49 52.26 17.25
C LYS A 89 -59.96 52.49 17.50
N SER A 90 -60.77 52.02 16.57
CA SER A 90 -62.21 51.96 16.70
C SER A 90 -62.63 50.51 16.88
N ILE A 91 -63.42 50.22 17.91
CA ILE A 91 -63.91 48.88 18.19
C ILE A 91 -65.39 48.84 17.88
N VAL A 92 -65.81 47.92 17.03
CA VAL A 92 -67.23 47.62 16.77
C VAL A 92 -67.54 46.31 17.46
N SER A 93 -68.49 46.31 18.40
CA SER A 93 -68.90 45.12 19.14
C SER A 93 -70.40 44.95 19.15
N GLY A 94 -70.88 43.73 18.97
CA GLY A 94 -72.30 43.42 18.88
C GLY A 94 -72.69 42.22 19.74
N ILE A 95 -73.99 42.06 19.95
CA ILE A 95 -74.53 40.84 20.59
C ILE A 95 -74.50 39.65 19.60
N LEU A 96 -74.53 39.95 18.30
CA LEU A 96 -74.26 39.02 17.21
C LEU A 96 -72.83 39.23 16.67
N PRO A 97 -72.27 38.23 15.96
CA PRO A 97 -71.01 38.37 15.24
C PRO A 97 -71.01 39.60 14.32
N ILE A 98 -69.87 40.28 14.22
CA ILE A 98 -69.72 41.43 13.33
C ILE A 98 -69.30 40.93 11.96
N LEU A 99 -70.20 41.05 10.97
CA LEU A 99 -69.92 40.64 9.60
C LEU A 99 -69.15 41.75 8.88
N ARG A 100 -68.14 41.37 8.09
CA ARG A 100 -67.42 42.29 7.20
C ARG A 100 -67.84 42.03 5.75
N ASP A 101 -67.81 43.08 4.93
CA ASP A 101 -68.19 42.98 3.53
C ASP A 101 -67.30 41.98 2.76
N ASP A 102 -65.99 42.02 2.98
CA ASP A 102 -65.04 41.12 2.33
C ASP A 102 -65.31 39.64 2.67
N ASP A 103 -65.60 39.34 3.94
CA ASP A 103 -65.87 37.98 4.39
C ASP A 103 -67.24 37.47 3.85
N MET A 104 -68.21 38.38 3.70
CA MET A 104 -69.50 38.09 3.06
C MET A 104 -69.37 37.84 1.56
N GLN A 105 -68.53 38.61 0.86
CA GLN A 105 -68.21 38.35 -0.55
C GLN A 105 -67.52 36.98 -0.72
N GLN A 106 -66.62 36.64 0.19
CA GLN A 106 -65.99 35.32 0.21
C GLN A 106 -67.01 34.21 0.47
N LEU A 107 -67.93 34.37 1.44
CA LEU A 107 -69.01 33.41 1.69
C LEU A 107 -69.88 33.21 0.44
N ARG A 108 -70.24 34.30 -0.23
CA ARG A 108 -71.00 34.29 -1.49
C ARG A 108 -70.26 33.51 -2.57
N SER A 109 -68.95 33.72 -2.71
CA SER A 109 -68.13 32.97 -3.67
C SER A 109 -68.05 31.49 -3.29
N PHE A 110 -67.86 31.18 -2.01
CA PHE A 110 -67.78 29.83 -1.48
C PHE A 110 -69.08 29.05 -1.73
N ILE A 111 -70.24 29.68 -1.53
CA ILE A 111 -71.55 29.06 -1.74
C ILE A 111 -71.82 28.84 -3.23
N LYS A 112 -71.43 29.79 -4.10
CA LYS A 112 -71.55 29.59 -5.55
C LYS A 112 -70.69 28.43 -6.06
N VAL A 113 -69.47 28.28 -5.55
CA VAL A 113 -68.51 27.27 -6.02
C VAL A 113 -68.73 25.91 -5.37
N SER A 114 -68.93 25.86 -4.05
CA SER A 114 -68.96 24.61 -3.27
C SER A 114 -70.21 23.77 -3.47
N ILE A 115 -71.23 24.31 -4.16
CA ILE A 115 -72.56 23.70 -4.32
C ILE A 115 -72.79 23.18 -5.75
N ALA A 116 -71.85 23.41 -6.67
CA ALA A 116 -71.85 22.73 -7.96
C ALA A 116 -71.85 21.20 -7.75
N GLY A 117 -72.91 20.52 -8.21
CA GLY A 117 -73.07 19.07 -8.07
C GLY A 117 -73.82 18.58 -6.82
N ARG A 118 -74.40 19.46 -5.99
CA ARG A 118 -75.13 19.06 -4.78
C ARG A 118 -76.65 18.98 -4.99
N SER A 119 -77.31 18.14 -4.19
CA SER A 119 -78.77 18.00 -4.21
C SER A 119 -79.47 19.18 -3.53
N ALA A 120 -80.74 19.41 -3.86
CA ALA A 120 -81.56 20.44 -3.22
C ALA A 120 -81.62 20.28 -1.68
N GLU A 121 -81.62 19.04 -1.18
CA GLU A 121 -81.61 18.75 0.26
C GLU A 121 -80.29 19.17 0.93
N GLN A 122 -79.15 18.94 0.27
CA GLN A 122 -77.85 19.41 0.75
C GLN A 122 -77.77 20.94 0.74
N ALA A 123 -78.36 21.60 -0.26
CA ALA A 123 -78.44 23.06 -0.30
C ALA A 123 -79.28 23.62 0.88
N LYS A 124 -80.38 22.95 1.25
CA LYS A 124 -81.16 23.31 2.47
C LYS A 124 -80.33 23.20 3.75
N GLN A 125 -79.52 22.15 3.85
CA GLN A 125 -78.65 21.94 5.02
C GLN A 125 -77.65 23.08 5.22
N PHE A 126 -77.25 23.82 4.19
CA PHE A 126 -76.33 24.95 4.33
C PHE A 126 -76.93 26.06 5.18
N GLY A 127 -78.19 26.41 4.94
CA GLY A 127 -78.84 27.44 5.76
C GLY A 127 -79.18 26.95 7.16
N ILE A 128 -79.45 25.66 7.37
CA ILE A 128 -79.57 25.07 8.71
C ILE A 128 -78.24 25.18 9.46
N VAL A 129 -77.11 24.89 8.81
CA VAL A 129 -75.77 25.05 9.40
C VAL A 129 -75.43 26.51 9.66
N ALA A 130 -75.79 27.43 8.78
CA ALA A 130 -75.58 28.86 8.99
C ALA A 130 -76.42 29.39 10.17
N ALA A 131 -77.68 28.99 10.27
CA ALA A 131 -78.54 29.30 11.42
C ALA A 131 -77.97 28.70 12.71
N ALA A 132 -77.51 27.45 12.68
CA ALA A 132 -76.86 26.80 13.82
C ALA A 132 -75.59 27.54 14.26
N ALA A 133 -74.74 27.94 13.31
CA ALA A 133 -73.52 28.70 13.55
C ALA A 133 -73.85 30.05 14.22
N LEU A 134 -74.85 30.78 13.71
CA LEU A 134 -75.30 32.04 14.32
C LEU A 134 -75.84 31.85 15.73
N ILE A 135 -76.57 30.77 16.01
CA ILE A 135 -77.04 30.46 17.37
C ILE A 135 -75.83 30.22 18.28
N VAL A 136 -74.88 29.36 17.88
CA VAL A 136 -73.68 29.07 18.69
C VAL A 136 -72.84 30.34 18.95
N GLU A 137 -72.73 31.20 17.94
CA GLU A 137 -71.92 32.41 18.01
C GLU A 137 -72.64 33.63 18.59
N SER A 138 -73.96 33.57 18.79
CA SER A 138 -74.72 34.61 19.50
C SER A 138 -74.40 34.64 21.01
N ASN A 139 -74.71 35.73 21.69
CA ASN A 139 -74.54 35.80 23.15
C ASN A 139 -75.54 34.89 23.89
N ASP A 140 -75.20 34.44 25.09
CA ASP A 140 -76.02 33.49 25.87
C ASP A 140 -77.41 34.06 26.22
N SER A 141 -77.54 35.39 26.30
CA SER A 141 -78.82 36.08 26.48
C SER A 141 -79.78 35.95 25.29
N ILE A 142 -79.26 35.62 24.10
CA ILE A 142 -80.04 35.43 22.86
C ILE A 142 -80.29 33.94 22.60
N LYS A 143 -79.32 33.08 22.92
CA LYS A 143 -79.44 31.63 22.72
C LYS A 143 -80.68 31.04 23.38
N GLY A 144 -80.93 31.40 24.64
CA GLY A 144 -82.07 30.90 25.41
C GLY A 144 -83.39 31.12 24.69
N PRO A 145 -83.79 32.38 24.38
CA PRO A 145 -85.03 32.66 23.64
C PRO A 145 -85.14 31.99 22.27
N LEU A 146 -84.02 31.87 21.53
CA LEU A 146 -84.01 31.20 20.21
C LEU A 146 -84.21 29.68 20.34
N ILE A 147 -83.62 29.07 21.39
CA ILE A 147 -83.65 27.62 21.65
C ILE A 147 -84.93 27.21 22.41
N ASP A 148 -85.51 28.08 23.24
CA ASP A 148 -86.69 27.79 24.06
C ASP A 148 -88.01 27.99 23.30
N SER A 149 -87.95 28.43 22.03
CA SER A 149 -89.14 28.50 21.19
C SER A 149 -89.72 27.08 20.99
N GLN A 150 -91.01 26.89 21.33
CA GLN A 150 -91.72 25.59 21.28
C GLN A 150 -91.68 24.90 19.90
N GLU A 151 -91.24 25.60 18.85
CA GLU A 151 -91.11 25.12 17.47
C GLU A 151 -89.92 24.18 17.24
N LEU A 152 -88.97 24.08 18.18
CA LEU A 152 -87.83 23.15 18.09
C LEU A 152 -88.21 21.67 18.30
N ILE A 153 -89.46 21.37 18.66
CA ILE A 153 -89.97 20.01 18.87
C ILE A 153 -90.28 19.30 17.52
N GLY A 154 -90.25 20.02 16.39
CA GLY A 154 -90.46 19.48 15.05
C GLY A 154 -89.23 18.81 14.40
N ARG A 155 -89.43 18.13 13.27
CA ARG A 155 -88.38 17.45 12.48
C ARG A 155 -87.23 18.41 12.08
N ASP A 156 -87.55 19.64 11.73
CA ASP A 156 -86.57 20.67 11.35
C ASP A 156 -85.80 21.20 12.57
N GLY A 157 -86.45 21.23 13.75
CA GLY A 157 -85.82 21.59 15.01
C GLY A 157 -84.73 20.60 15.42
N LEU A 158 -85.00 19.29 15.28
CA LEU A 158 -84.00 18.25 15.51
C LEU A 158 -82.80 18.37 14.57
N SER A 159 -83.03 18.70 13.29
CA SER A 159 -81.93 18.96 12.34
C SER A 159 -81.07 20.14 12.78
N LEU A 160 -81.68 21.24 13.22
CA LEU A 160 -80.98 22.42 13.70
C LEU A 160 -80.15 22.12 14.96
N ILE A 161 -80.71 21.41 15.94
CA ILE A 161 -80.00 21.01 17.18
C ILE A 161 -78.78 20.14 16.86
N ILE A 162 -78.91 19.19 15.93
CA ILE A 162 -77.79 18.37 15.49
C ILE A 162 -76.70 19.24 14.87
N GLN A 163 -77.07 20.18 13.99
CA GLN A 163 -76.08 21.08 13.37
C GLN A 163 -75.42 22.03 14.37
N ILE A 164 -76.13 22.47 15.42
CA ILE A 164 -75.54 23.23 16.55
C ILE A 164 -74.46 22.39 17.24
N GLY A 165 -74.75 21.12 17.53
CA GLY A 165 -73.79 20.20 18.14
C GLY A 165 -72.57 19.96 17.25
N ILE A 166 -72.79 19.71 15.95
CA ILE A 166 -71.71 19.48 14.97
C ILE A 166 -70.82 20.72 14.85
N TYR A 167 -71.40 21.91 14.71
CA TYR A 167 -70.66 23.16 14.60
C TYR A 167 -69.82 23.43 15.86
N ASN A 168 -70.41 23.25 17.06
CA ASN A 168 -69.69 23.46 18.31
C ASN A 168 -68.53 22.46 18.49
N ALA A 169 -68.69 21.20 18.05
CA ALA A 169 -67.62 20.22 18.07
C ALA A 169 -66.43 20.64 17.18
N HIS A 170 -66.69 21.11 15.96
CA HIS A 170 -65.65 21.62 15.06
C HIS A 170 -64.93 22.85 15.63
N LYS A 171 -65.66 23.76 16.28
CA LYS A 171 -65.06 24.92 16.96
C LYS A 171 -64.10 24.51 18.07
N ILE A 172 -64.48 23.52 18.88
CA ILE A 172 -63.62 22.97 19.94
C ILE A 172 -62.39 22.27 19.34
N GLU A 173 -62.53 21.60 18.20
CA GLU A 173 -61.41 20.95 17.51
C GLU A 173 -60.42 21.97 16.94
N GLN A 174 -60.91 23.01 16.26
CA GLN A 174 -60.06 24.08 15.72
C GLN A 174 -59.28 24.82 16.82
N ALA A 175 -59.87 24.97 18.01
CA ALA A 175 -59.18 25.57 19.15
C ALA A 175 -57.97 24.74 19.65
N LYS A 176 -57.90 23.43 19.34
CA LYS A 176 -56.79 22.54 19.72
C LYS A 176 -55.68 22.44 18.67
N GLU A 177 -55.89 22.93 17.45
CA GLU A 177 -54.87 22.96 16.39
C GLU A 177 -53.57 23.71 16.77
N PRO A 178 -53.59 24.87 17.45
CA PRO A 178 -52.34 25.55 17.81
C PRO A 178 -51.48 24.74 18.78
N GLU A 179 -52.09 23.96 19.69
CA GLU A 179 -51.35 23.06 20.60
C GLU A 179 -50.71 21.90 19.83
N ARG A 180 -51.40 21.32 18.84
CA ARG A 180 -50.85 20.28 17.96
C ARG A 180 -49.68 20.82 17.13
N ALA A 181 -49.82 22.01 16.55
CA ALA A 181 -48.77 22.63 15.76
C ALA A 181 -47.51 22.92 16.60
N ALA A 182 -47.67 23.39 17.84
CA ALA A 182 -46.56 23.59 18.76
C ALA A 182 -45.86 22.26 19.13
N SER A 183 -46.62 21.18 19.36
CA SER A 183 -46.05 19.84 19.62
C SER A 183 -45.20 19.34 18.46
N VAL A 184 -45.71 19.43 17.23
CA VAL A 184 -45.00 18.98 16.03
C VAL A 184 -43.74 19.83 15.79
N SER A 185 -43.81 21.15 15.99
CA SER A 185 -42.64 22.02 15.86
C SER A 185 -41.52 21.64 16.85
N ASN A 186 -41.88 21.27 18.08
CA ASN A 186 -40.91 20.83 19.08
C ASN A 186 -40.27 19.48 18.73
N GLU A 187 -41.06 18.54 18.19
CA GLU A 187 -40.52 17.25 17.71
C GLU A 187 -39.56 17.43 16.54
N ILE A 188 -39.90 18.29 15.57
CA ILE A 188 -39.03 18.61 14.43
C ILE A 188 -37.71 19.23 14.91
N ALA A 189 -37.78 20.16 15.87
CA ALA A 189 -36.58 20.76 16.45
C ALA A 189 -35.69 19.72 17.15
N ALA A 190 -36.30 18.81 17.92
CA ALA A 190 -35.58 17.73 18.59
C ALA A 190 -34.94 16.74 17.60
N LEU A 191 -35.65 16.34 16.54
CA LEU A 191 -35.11 15.48 15.48
C LEU A 191 -33.97 16.16 14.71
N THR A 192 -34.09 17.46 14.47
CA THR A 192 -33.05 18.22 13.76
C THR A 192 -31.78 18.28 14.59
N ALA A 193 -31.89 18.47 15.91
CA ALA A 193 -30.76 18.46 16.83
C ALA A 193 -30.08 17.07 16.90
N SER A 194 -30.86 15.98 16.93
CA SER A 194 -30.28 14.62 16.94
C SER A 194 -29.56 14.30 15.63
N LEU A 195 -30.11 14.70 14.48
CA LEU A 195 -29.45 14.55 13.18
C LEU A 195 -28.13 15.32 13.08
N GLN A 196 -28.06 16.53 13.63
CA GLN A 196 -26.82 17.30 13.68
C GLN A 196 -25.76 16.60 14.53
N ASN A 197 -26.15 16.03 15.68
CA ASN A 197 -25.24 15.26 16.54
C ASN A 197 -24.72 14.00 15.82
N TYR A 198 -25.59 13.21 15.19
CA TYR A 198 -25.18 12.03 14.42
C TYR A 198 -24.25 12.38 13.26
N ARG A 199 -24.49 13.51 12.58
CA ARG A 199 -23.62 13.98 11.51
C ARG A 199 -22.22 14.32 12.03
N ALA A 200 -22.13 15.02 13.16
CA ALA A 200 -20.85 15.37 13.78
C ALA A 200 -20.06 14.13 14.23
N GLU A 201 -20.75 13.14 14.81
CA GLU A 201 -20.14 11.87 15.23
C GLU A 201 -19.62 11.06 14.03
N PHE A 202 -20.40 10.99 12.94
CA PHE A 202 -20.00 10.32 11.71
C PHE A 202 -18.81 11.00 11.02
N GLU A 203 -18.79 12.35 10.97
CA GLU A 203 -17.66 13.09 10.41
C GLU A 203 -16.38 12.87 11.22
N LYS A 204 -16.48 12.75 12.55
CA LYS A 204 -15.36 12.40 13.43
C LYS A 204 -14.85 10.98 13.17
N GLU A 205 -15.74 9.98 13.12
CA GLU A 205 -15.34 8.59 12.86
C GLU A 205 -14.66 8.44 11.49
N ARG A 206 -15.15 9.16 10.47
CA ARG A 206 -14.53 9.18 9.13
C ARG A 206 -13.13 9.80 9.15
N ALA A 207 -12.89 10.82 9.97
CA ALA A 207 -11.57 11.41 10.14
C ALA A 207 -10.60 10.43 10.83
N ASP A 208 -11.06 9.74 11.87
CA ASP A 208 -10.25 8.74 12.59
C ASP A 208 -9.90 7.53 11.69
N GLN A 209 -10.86 7.04 10.90
CA GLN A 209 -10.62 5.97 9.92
C GLN A 209 -9.60 6.37 8.84
N ARG A 210 -9.66 7.62 8.35
CA ARG A 210 -8.64 8.14 7.43
C ARG A 210 -7.25 8.17 8.07
N GLY A 211 -7.16 8.62 9.33
CA GLY A 211 -5.90 8.58 10.07
C GLY A 211 -5.32 7.16 10.20
N GLN A 212 -6.16 6.16 10.46
CA GLN A 212 -5.73 4.75 10.50
C GLN A 212 -5.27 4.23 9.14
N LEU A 213 -5.96 4.58 8.06
CA LEU A 213 -5.57 4.25 6.68
C LEU A 213 -4.21 4.86 6.30
N ASP A 214 -3.97 6.11 6.68
CA ASP A 214 -2.69 6.78 6.43
C ASP A 214 -1.55 6.07 7.18
N VAL A 215 -1.75 5.70 8.44
CA VAL A 215 -0.77 4.92 9.23
C VAL A 215 -0.50 3.54 8.60
N LEU A 216 -1.55 2.84 8.14
CA LEU A 216 -1.39 1.55 7.45
C LEU A 216 -0.65 1.70 6.12
N SER A 217 -0.92 2.78 5.37
CA SER A 217 -0.22 3.06 4.12
C SER A 217 1.28 3.32 4.35
N ALA A 218 1.62 4.09 5.39
CA ALA A 218 3.00 4.36 5.77
C ALA A 218 3.73 3.08 6.22
N ALA A 219 3.05 2.23 7.01
CA ALA A 219 3.58 0.92 7.38
C ALA A 219 3.79 0.01 6.16
N GLY A 220 2.90 0.07 5.16
CA GLY A 220 3.06 -0.65 3.89
C GLY A 220 4.32 -0.25 3.13
N VAL A 221 4.64 1.05 3.09
CA VAL A 221 5.87 1.57 2.45
C VAL A 221 7.12 1.09 3.21
N ASP A 222 7.13 1.14 4.54
CA ASP A 222 8.25 0.67 5.37
C ASP A 222 8.49 -0.85 5.20
N ILE A 223 7.41 -1.65 5.07
CA ILE A 223 7.51 -3.08 4.78
C ILE A 223 8.13 -3.32 3.40
N ASP A 224 7.72 -2.58 2.37
CA ASP A 224 8.25 -2.74 1.02
C ASP A 224 9.73 -2.32 0.96
N GLU A 225 10.12 -1.24 1.64
CA GLU A 225 11.52 -0.82 1.75
C GLU A 225 12.38 -1.90 2.44
N LYS A 226 11.92 -2.45 3.56
CA LYS A 226 12.63 -3.54 4.25
C LYS A 226 12.71 -4.81 3.42
N SER A 227 11.66 -5.14 2.66
CA SER A 227 11.64 -6.26 1.73
C SER A 227 12.70 -6.09 0.64
N GLN A 228 12.77 -4.90 0.02
CA GLN A 228 13.78 -4.59 -0.99
C GLN A 228 15.21 -4.62 -0.42
N GLN A 229 15.42 -4.09 0.79
CA GLN A 229 16.71 -4.18 1.49
C GLN A 229 17.10 -5.64 1.77
N ALA A 230 16.17 -6.49 2.21
CA ALA A 230 16.42 -7.90 2.46
C ALA A 230 16.78 -8.66 1.17
N VAL A 231 16.07 -8.39 0.06
CA VAL A 231 16.37 -8.97 -1.25
C VAL A 231 17.75 -8.53 -1.75
N ALA A 232 18.09 -7.25 -1.63
CA ALA A 232 19.40 -6.73 -2.00
C ALA A 232 20.53 -7.34 -1.14
N ALA A 233 20.30 -7.49 0.17
CA ALA A 233 21.24 -8.12 1.08
C ALA A 233 21.44 -9.62 0.74
N LEU A 234 20.37 -10.33 0.39
CA LEU A 234 20.44 -11.74 0.03
C LEU A 234 21.14 -11.95 -1.31
N ALA A 235 20.92 -11.07 -2.28
CA ALA A 235 21.67 -11.05 -3.54
C ALA A 235 23.17 -10.75 -3.32
N GLY A 236 23.48 -9.79 -2.43
CA GLY A 236 24.85 -9.50 -2.00
C GLY A 236 25.52 -10.73 -1.39
N PHE A 237 24.85 -11.37 -0.43
CA PHE A 237 25.34 -12.58 0.23
C PHE A 237 25.54 -13.75 -0.74
N GLN A 238 24.63 -13.94 -1.72
CA GLN A 238 24.79 -14.96 -2.75
C GLN A 238 26.03 -14.72 -3.61
N ASN A 239 26.28 -13.47 -4.01
CA ASN A 239 27.49 -13.12 -4.76
C ASN A 239 28.75 -13.34 -3.92
N ASP A 240 28.73 -12.99 -2.64
CA ASP A 240 29.85 -13.23 -1.72
C ASP A 240 30.13 -14.73 -1.55
N LEU A 241 29.10 -15.56 -1.44
CA LEU A 241 29.26 -17.03 -1.39
C LEU A 241 29.86 -17.58 -2.68
N LEU A 242 29.40 -17.12 -3.85
CA LEU A 242 29.96 -17.56 -5.14
C LEU A 242 31.42 -17.12 -5.28
N ASN A 243 31.76 -15.91 -4.85
CA ASN A 243 33.13 -15.41 -4.83
C ASN A 243 34.01 -16.23 -3.87
N HIS A 244 33.49 -16.57 -2.69
CA HIS A 244 34.19 -17.40 -1.71
C HIS A 244 34.40 -18.84 -2.21
N GLU A 245 33.38 -19.44 -2.83
CA GLU A 245 33.49 -20.77 -3.44
C GLU A 245 34.56 -20.78 -4.54
N ASN A 246 34.56 -19.76 -5.40
CA ASN A 246 35.56 -19.61 -6.44
C ASN A 246 36.97 -19.46 -5.86
N ALA A 247 37.13 -18.64 -4.81
CA ALA A 247 38.40 -18.48 -4.11
C ALA A 247 38.91 -19.80 -3.52
N ILE A 248 38.07 -20.53 -2.77
CA ILE A 248 38.42 -21.86 -2.22
C ILE A 248 38.80 -22.83 -3.33
N ARG A 249 38.04 -22.85 -4.44
CA ARG A 249 38.32 -23.73 -5.57
C ARG A 249 39.65 -23.40 -6.25
N GLU A 250 40.03 -22.13 -6.29
CA GLU A 250 41.36 -21.72 -6.79
C GLU A 250 42.47 -22.09 -5.81
N GLU A 251 42.29 -21.87 -4.50
CA GLU A 251 43.23 -22.31 -3.46
C GLU A 251 43.49 -23.82 -3.56
N TRP A 252 42.45 -24.64 -3.67
CA TRP A 252 42.57 -26.10 -3.76
C TRP A 252 43.33 -26.56 -5.01
N LYS A 253 43.14 -25.89 -6.15
CA LYS A 253 43.88 -26.21 -7.39
C LYS A 253 45.37 -25.94 -7.22
N LEU A 254 45.70 -24.82 -6.56
CA LEU A 254 47.08 -24.42 -6.35
C LEU A 254 47.76 -25.27 -5.27
N ASP A 255 47.05 -25.61 -4.18
CA ASP A 255 47.56 -26.53 -3.14
C ASP A 255 47.92 -27.89 -3.71
N ARG A 256 47.10 -28.40 -4.63
CA ARG A 256 47.40 -29.65 -5.35
C ARG A 256 48.69 -29.54 -6.17
N ALA A 257 48.96 -28.37 -6.78
CA ALA A 257 50.22 -28.14 -7.48
C ALA A 257 51.41 -28.13 -6.51
N ARG A 258 51.27 -27.48 -5.34
CA ARG A 258 52.28 -27.49 -4.27
C ARG A 258 52.61 -28.91 -3.80
N LEU A 259 51.58 -29.71 -3.48
CA LEU A 259 51.74 -31.10 -3.06
C LEU A 259 52.46 -31.96 -4.12
N ASN A 260 52.17 -31.72 -5.40
CA ASN A 260 52.85 -32.42 -6.50
C ASN A 260 54.35 -32.07 -6.55
N TRP A 261 54.70 -30.77 -6.47
CA TRP A 261 56.11 -30.35 -6.47
C TRP A 261 56.87 -30.83 -5.23
N ASN A 262 56.26 -30.82 -4.05
CA ASN A 262 56.86 -31.39 -2.86
C ASN A 262 57.08 -32.91 -3.00
N THR A 263 56.14 -33.63 -3.62
CA THR A 263 56.31 -35.05 -3.93
C THR A 263 57.50 -35.27 -4.86
N ARG A 264 57.64 -34.46 -5.93
CA ARG A 264 58.80 -34.52 -6.84
C ARG A 264 60.12 -34.18 -6.15
N TYR A 265 60.12 -33.21 -5.23
CA TYR A 265 61.28 -32.90 -4.41
C TYR A 265 61.68 -34.10 -3.55
N LEU A 266 60.73 -34.77 -2.89
CA LEU A 266 61.01 -35.96 -2.08
C LEU A 266 61.52 -37.14 -2.92
N GLU A 267 60.97 -37.35 -4.11
CA GLU A 267 61.45 -38.35 -5.08
C GLU A 267 62.89 -38.05 -5.52
N ALA A 268 63.19 -36.81 -5.89
CA ALA A 268 64.53 -36.37 -6.29
C ALA A 268 65.53 -36.47 -5.14
N ARG A 269 65.12 -36.10 -3.92
CA ARG A 269 65.92 -36.22 -2.69
C ARG A 269 66.26 -37.67 -2.37
N ARG A 270 65.29 -38.60 -2.53
CA ARG A 270 65.56 -40.04 -2.39
C ARG A 270 66.56 -40.52 -3.44
N GLY A 271 66.40 -40.10 -4.69
CA GLY A 271 67.37 -40.38 -5.76
C GLY A 271 68.77 -39.87 -5.44
N PHE A 272 68.88 -38.65 -4.91
CA PHE A 272 70.14 -38.07 -4.46
C PHE A 272 70.77 -38.87 -3.32
N GLN A 273 69.98 -39.24 -2.30
CA GLN A 273 70.46 -40.07 -1.18
C GLN A 273 70.97 -41.43 -1.66
N ILE A 274 70.24 -42.10 -2.55
CA ILE A 274 70.69 -43.35 -3.18
C ILE A 274 71.99 -43.13 -3.95
N GLY A 275 72.09 -42.04 -4.72
CA GLY A 275 73.32 -41.65 -5.42
C GLY A 275 74.52 -41.44 -4.49
N CYS A 276 74.34 -40.73 -3.36
CA CYS A 276 75.36 -40.57 -2.33
C CYS A 276 75.83 -41.91 -1.77
N VAL A 277 74.89 -42.79 -1.43
CA VAL A 277 75.20 -44.12 -0.86
C VAL A 277 75.96 -44.97 -1.87
N ILE A 278 75.52 -45.00 -3.13
CA ILE A 278 76.21 -45.72 -4.20
C ILE A 278 77.62 -45.15 -4.42
N LEU A 279 77.77 -43.83 -4.49
CA LEU A 279 79.07 -43.19 -4.67
C LEU A 279 80.01 -43.47 -3.49
N PHE A 280 79.52 -43.35 -2.26
CA PHE A 280 80.28 -43.66 -1.06
C PHE A 280 80.72 -45.13 -1.03
N ALA A 281 79.79 -46.06 -1.30
CA ALA A 281 80.10 -47.48 -1.38
C ALA A 281 81.15 -47.77 -2.47
N PHE A 282 81.03 -47.12 -3.63
CA PHE A 282 81.97 -47.26 -4.73
C PHE A 282 83.38 -46.78 -4.33
N LEU A 283 83.49 -45.60 -3.72
CA LEU A 283 84.77 -45.07 -3.20
C LEU A 283 85.36 -45.96 -2.10
N ALA A 284 84.53 -46.43 -1.17
CA ALA A 284 84.96 -47.31 -0.09
C ALA A 284 85.48 -48.66 -0.62
N VAL A 285 84.78 -49.26 -1.59
CA VAL A 285 85.24 -50.48 -2.28
C VAL A 285 86.55 -50.23 -3.00
N THR A 286 86.71 -49.11 -3.70
CA THR A 286 87.97 -48.77 -4.38
C THR A 286 89.12 -48.61 -3.40
N MET A 287 88.91 -47.92 -2.27
CA MET A 287 89.91 -47.81 -1.22
C MET A 287 90.25 -49.17 -0.61
N ALA A 288 89.26 -50.02 -0.35
CA ALA A 288 89.47 -51.36 0.20
C ALA A 288 90.23 -52.26 -0.78
N VAL A 289 89.88 -52.25 -2.06
CA VAL A 289 90.59 -53.03 -3.10
C VAL A 289 92.03 -52.53 -3.26
N ALA A 290 92.24 -51.22 -3.30
CA ALA A 290 93.58 -50.63 -3.37
C ALA A 290 94.42 -50.98 -2.13
N TYR A 291 93.82 -51.00 -0.94
CA TYR A 291 94.52 -51.38 0.29
C TYR A 291 94.87 -52.86 0.35
N LEU A 292 93.91 -53.75 0.05
CA LEU A 292 94.08 -55.21 0.15
C LEU A 292 94.92 -55.79 -0.98
N PHE A 293 94.72 -55.32 -2.22
CA PHE A 293 95.34 -55.89 -3.42
C PHE A 293 96.40 -54.98 -4.04
N GLY A 294 96.51 -53.71 -3.62
CA GLY A 294 97.47 -52.76 -4.16
C GLY A 294 98.91 -53.28 -4.16
N PRO A 295 99.44 -53.84 -3.05
CA PRO A 295 100.78 -54.41 -3.02
C PRO A 295 100.98 -55.53 -4.06
N ALA A 296 99.99 -56.42 -4.22
CA ALA A 296 100.06 -57.52 -5.18
C ALA A 296 100.00 -57.01 -6.63
N ILE A 297 99.12 -56.04 -6.91
CA ILE A 297 99.01 -55.40 -8.22
C ILE A 297 100.34 -54.69 -8.56
N VAL A 298 100.88 -53.88 -7.65
CA VAL A 298 102.15 -53.17 -7.84
C VAL A 298 103.30 -54.16 -8.03
N ALA A 299 103.37 -55.23 -7.25
CA ALA A 299 104.39 -56.27 -7.41
C ALA A 299 104.29 -56.98 -8.77
N SER A 300 103.07 -57.22 -9.28
CA SER A 300 102.82 -57.83 -10.59
C SER A 300 103.21 -56.94 -11.77
N VAL A 301 103.11 -55.61 -11.60
CA VAL A 301 103.52 -54.62 -12.60
C VAL A 301 105.02 -54.34 -12.54
N ASN A 302 105.61 -54.31 -11.33
CA ASN A 302 107.03 -53.98 -11.13
C ASN A 302 108.00 -55.12 -11.47
N HIS A 303 107.55 -56.37 -11.57
CA HIS A 303 108.39 -57.46 -12.09
C HIS A 303 108.56 -57.32 -13.61
N PHE A 304 109.44 -56.42 -14.03
CA PHE A 304 110.11 -56.52 -15.31
C PHE A 304 110.97 -57.78 -15.27
N ASP A 305 110.53 -58.82 -15.97
CA ASP A 305 111.20 -60.11 -15.96
C ASP A 305 112.47 -60.02 -16.83
N VAL A 306 113.54 -59.45 -16.26
CA VAL A 306 114.86 -59.32 -16.92
C VAL A 306 115.37 -60.70 -17.32
N ALA A 307 114.97 -61.76 -16.60
CA ALA A 307 115.27 -63.15 -16.91
C ALA A 307 114.66 -63.62 -18.25
N LEU A 308 113.47 -63.12 -18.64
CA LEU A 308 112.86 -63.40 -19.95
C LEU A 308 113.64 -62.73 -21.10
N PHE A 309 114.29 -61.60 -20.81
CA PHE A 309 115.18 -60.90 -21.75
C PHE A 309 116.53 -61.64 -21.88
N LEU A 310 117.01 -62.27 -20.80
CA LEU A 310 118.26 -63.02 -20.76
C LEU A 310 118.15 -64.45 -21.32
N SER A 311 116.96 -65.06 -21.35
CA SER A 311 116.74 -66.44 -21.82
C SER A 311 116.65 -66.59 -23.36
N GLY A 312 116.95 -65.54 -24.12
CA GLY A 312 117.01 -65.59 -25.59
C GLY A 312 115.66 -65.52 -26.30
N GLY A 313 114.59 -65.15 -25.58
CA GLY A 313 113.29 -64.86 -26.18
C GLY A 313 113.37 -63.64 -27.12
N SER A 314 112.64 -63.69 -28.24
CA SER A 314 112.50 -62.53 -29.14
C SER A 314 112.01 -61.31 -28.36
N VAL A 315 112.66 -60.15 -28.54
CA VAL A 315 112.27 -58.87 -27.91
C VAL A 315 110.78 -58.57 -28.10
N GLY A 316 110.19 -59.02 -29.21
CA GLY A 316 108.76 -58.89 -29.48
C GLY A 316 107.85 -59.63 -28.50
N THR A 317 108.24 -60.80 -27.99
CA THR A 317 107.40 -61.56 -27.03
C THR A 317 107.41 -60.94 -25.65
N ALA A 318 108.56 -60.39 -25.20
CA ALA A 318 108.66 -59.67 -23.94
C ALA A 318 107.82 -58.38 -23.94
N ILE A 319 107.87 -57.62 -25.04
CA ILE A 319 107.04 -56.43 -25.25
C ILE A 319 105.55 -56.80 -25.28
N ALA A 320 105.17 -57.83 -26.05
CA ALA A 320 103.78 -58.28 -26.14
C ALA A 320 103.21 -58.71 -24.77
N HIS A 321 104.02 -59.36 -23.93
CA HIS A 321 103.61 -59.79 -22.59
C HIS A 321 103.45 -58.63 -21.59
N GLN A 322 104.27 -57.57 -21.71
CA GLN A 322 104.10 -56.36 -20.89
C GLN A 322 102.86 -55.56 -21.33
N PHE A 323 102.66 -55.43 -22.63
CA PHE A 323 101.46 -54.78 -23.17
C PHE A 323 100.18 -55.56 -22.79
N SER A 324 100.18 -56.89 -22.86
CA SER A 324 99.00 -57.68 -22.47
C SER A 324 98.65 -57.50 -20.99
N ARG A 325 99.65 -57.48 -20.09
CA ARG A 325 99.45 -57.17 -18.67
C ARG A 325 98.89 -55.76 -18.47
N LEU A 326 99.44 -54.77 -19.15
CA LEU A 326 98.94 -53.39 -19.08
C LEU A 326 97.47 -53.30 -19.54
N VAL A 327 97.13 -53.96 -20.65
CA VAL A 327 95.76 -54.00 -21.19
C VAL A 327 94.78 -54.67 -20.20
N ILE A 328 95.21 -55.77 -19.56
CA ILE A 328 94.40 -56.48 -18.56
C ILE A 328 94.06 -55.57 -17.37
N PHE A 329 94.95 -54.66 -16.96
CA PHE A 329 94.67 -53.69 -15.89
C PHE A 329 93.94 -52.43 -16.40
N SER A 330 94.21 -51.96 -17.62
CA SER A 330 93.61 -50.74 -18.14
C SER A 330 92.11 -50.89 -18.42
N VAL A 331 91.67 -52.05 -18.90
CA VAL A 331 90.24 -52.27 -19.23
C VAL A 331 89.35 -52.15 -17.98
N PRO A 332 89.62 -52.82 -16.85
CA PRO A 332 88.86 -52.62 -15.61
C PRO A 332 88.90 -51.18 -15.09
N ILE A 333 90.04 -50.48 -15.22
CA ILE A 333 90.15 -49.07 -14.82
C ILE A 333 89.25 -48.18 -15.69
N LEU A 334 89.21 -48.40 -17.01
CA LEU A 334 88.33 -47.65 -17.91
C LEU A 334 86.84 -47.92 -17.61
N VAL A 335 86.47 -49.18 -17.37
CA VAL A 335 85.10 -49.55 -16.96
C VAL A 335 84.74 -48.90 -15.63
N TYR A 336 85.68 -48.88 -14.68
CA TYR A 336 85.52 -48.22 -13.39
C TYR A 336 85.30 -46.70 -13.54
N LEU A 337 86.13 -46.01 -14.32
CA LEU A 337 85.98 -44.57 -14.57
C LEU A 337 84.67 -44.26 -15.31
N TRP A 338 84.24 -45.12 -16.23
CA TRP A 338 82.97 -45.00 -16.90
C TRP A 338 81.79 -45.16 -15.94
N MET A 339 81.83 -46.15 -15.04
CA MET A 339 80.82 -46.34 -13.98
C MET A 339 80.78 -45.13 -13.03
N LEU A 340 81.94 -44.62 -12.61
CA LEU A 340 82.02 -43.41 -11.78
C LEU A 340 81.37 -42.21 -12.48
N LYS A 341 81.65 -42.01 -13.78
CA LYS A 341 81.02 -40.96 -14.59
C LYS A 341 79.50 -41.13 -14.67
N ALA A 342 79.00 -42.36 -14.80
CA ALA A 342 77.58 -42.65 -14.84
C ALA A 342 76.89 -42.33 -13.50
N VAL A 343 77.49 -42.74 -12.37
CA VAL A 343 76.99 -42.43 -11.02
C VAL A 343 77.02 -40.93 -10.75
N MET A 344 78.10 -40.23 -11.11
CA MET A 344 78.20 -38.78 -10.96
C MET A 344 77.13 -38.05 -11.78
N ARG A 345 76.86 -38.50 -13.01
CA ARG A 345 75.78 -37.95 -13.84
C ARG A 345 74.41 -38.15 -13.19
N TYR A 346 74.15 -39.34 -12.64
CA TYR A 346 72.92 -39.61 -11.91
C TYR A 346 72.77 -38.72 -10.67
N PHE A 347 73.83 -38.61 -9.86
CA PHE A 347 73.91 -37.74 -8.69
C PHE A 347 73.60 -36.27 -9.03
N MET A 348 74.28 -35.72 -10.04
CA MET A 348 74.07 -34.35 -10.51
C MET A 348 72.64 -34.13 -11.00
N ARG A 349 72.07 -35.08 -11.75
CA ARG A 349 70.68 -35.00 -12.21
C ARG A 349 69.69 -34.98 -11.04
N SER A 350 69.88 -35.83 -10.04
CA SER A 350 69.02 -35.85 -8.85
C SER A 350 69.13 -34.56 -8.02
N MET A 351 70.34 -34.00 -7.89
CA MET A 351 70.56 -32.71 -7.23
C MET A 351 69.84 -31.57 -7.97
N LEU A 352 70.02 -31.47 -9.29
CA LEU A 352 69.39 -30.43 -10.10
C LEU A 352 67.85 -30.52 -10.09
N LEU A 353 67.29 -31.74 -10.14
CA LEU A 353 65.85 -31.95 -10.03
C LEU A 353 65.31 -31.55 -8.65
N MET A 354 66.09 -31.78 -7.59
CA MET A 354 65.74 -31.38 -6.23
C MET A 354 65.73 -29.85 -6.09
N ASP A 355 66.76 -29.16 -6.59
CA ASP A 355 66.84 -27.70 -6.54
C ASP A 355 65.75 -27.03 -7.40
N ASP A 356 65.47 -27.56 -8.60
CA ASP A 356 64.39 -27.05 -9.46
C ASP A 356 63.01 -27.20 -8.81
N ALA A 357 62.71 -28.38 -8.23
CA ALA A 357 61.44 -28.59 -7.52
C ALA A 357 61.27 -27.61 -6.35
N ARG A 358 62.35 -27.35 -5.60
CA ARG A 358 62.35 -26.39 -4.49
C ARG A 358 62.18 -24.94 -4.96
N GLN A 359 62.80 -24.56 -6.07
CA GLN A 359 62.62 -23.23 -6.67
C GLN A 359 61.18 -23.02 -7.14
N ARG A 360 60.57 -24.03 -7.77
CA ARG A 360 59.17 -23.98 -8.21
C ARG A 360 58.19 -23.94 -7.05
N GLU A 361 58.44 -24.69 -5.98
CA GLU A 361 57.68 -24.62 -4.74
C GLU A 361 57.75 -23.21 -4.11
N THR A 362 58.96 -22.64 -4.01
CA THR A 362 59.15 -21.29 -3.45
C THR A 362 58.47 -20.20 -4.30
N MET A 363 58.51 -20.34 -5.62
CA MET A 363 57.81 -19.43 -6.53
C MET A 363 56.29 -19.52 -6.38
N LEU A 364 55.74 -20.73 -6.22
CA LEU A 364 54.32 -20.92 -5.88
C LEU A 364 53.98 -20.29 -4.54
N ASP A 365 54.76 -20.55 -3.49
CA ASP A 365 54.55 -19.96 -2.15
C ASP A 365 54.61 -18.43 -2.17
N THR A 366 55.51 -17.85 -2.97
CA THR A 366 55.60 -16.39 -3.15
C THR A 366 54.38 -15.85 -3.89
N TYR A 367 53.93 -16.55 -4.94
CA TYR A 367 52.70 -16.19 -5.65
C TYR A 367 51.50 -16.23 -4.72
N PHE A 368 51.36 -17.28 -3.91
CA PHE A 368 50.30 -17.40 -2.91
C PHE A 368 50.29 -16.21 -1.94
N LEU A 369 51.45 -15.86 -1.38
CA LEU A 369 51.55 -14.74 -0.44
C LEU A 369 51.18 -13.39 -1.08
N LEU A 370 51.39 -13.24 -2.39
CA LEU A 370 51.02 -12.03 -3.14
C LEU A 370 49.53 -12.00 -3.48
N THR A 371 48.95 -13.15 -3.85
CA THR A 371 47.51 -13.30 -4.14
C THR A 371 46.67 -13.15 -2.88
N GLU A 372 47.05 -13.76 -1.76
CA GLU A 372 46.36 -13.64 -0.46
C GLU A 372 46.28 -12.19 0.00
N LYS A 373 47.34 -11.40 -0.25
CA LYS A 373 47.39 -9.97 0.10
C LYS A 373 46.70 -9.05 -0.91
N GLY A 374 46.06 -9.61 -1.95
CA GLY A 374 45.41 -8.85 -3.02
C GLY A 374 46.40 -7.98 -3.83
N ARG A 375 47.68 -8.36 -3.86
CA ARG A 375 48.76 -7.61 -4.53
C ARG A 375 49.21 -8.23 -5.85
N ALA A 376 48.80 -9.46 -6.14
CA ALA A 376 49.00 -10.07 -7.45
C ALA A 376 47.84 -9.68 -8.37
N ASP A 377 48.13 -8.97 -9.45
CA ASP A 377 47.14 -8.67 -10.50
C ASP A 377 46.90 -9.95 -11.33
N GLU A 378 45.70 -10.12 -11.87
CA GLU A 378 45.36 -11.25 -12.77
C GLU A 378 46.31 -11.29 -13.99
N ARG A 379 46.89 -10.13 -14.32
CA ARG A 379 47.92 -9.95 -15.36
C ARG A 379 49.25 -10.64 -15.06
N ASP A 380 49.58 -10.87 -13.80
CA ASP A 380 50.85 -11.49 -13.38
C ASP A 380 50.77 -13.03 -13.39
N ARG A 381 49.55 -13.59 -13.37
CA ARG A 381 49.27 -15.04 -13.45
C ARG A 381 49.95 -15.72 -14.65
N PRO A 382 49.83 -15.24 -15.90
CA PRO A 382 50.52 -15.86 -17.04
C PRO A 382 52.05 -15.78 -16.92
N LEU A 383 52.60 -14.72 -16.33
CA LEU A 383 54.04 -14.55 -16.16
C LEU A 383 54.60 -15.57 -15.16
N ILE A 384 53.88 -15.81 -14.08
CA ILE A 384 54.24 -16.80 -13.06
C ILE A 384 54.03 -18.23 -13.57
N LEU A 385 52.93 -18.51 -14.29
CA LEU A 385 52.73 -19.81 -14.93
C LEU A 385 53.82 -20.10 -15.96
N TRP A 386 54.24 -19.10 -16.75
CA TRP A 386 55.35 -19.25 -17.67
C TRP A 386 56.66 -19.55 -16.95
N ALA A 387 56.93 -18.86 -15.84
CA ALA A 387 58.10 -19.12 -15.01
C ALA A 387 58.06 -20.51 -14.32
N LEU A 388 56.88 -21.01 -13.96
CA LEU A 388 56.67 -22.33 -13.35
C LEU A 388 56.82 -23.48 -14.35
N PHE A 389 56.44 -23.25 -15.61
CA PHE A 389 56.49 -24.26 -16.68
C PHE A 389 57.73 -24.17 -17.57
N ARG A 390 58.65 -23.24 -17.31
CA ARG A 390 59.92 -23.19 -18.03
C ARG A 390 60.70 -24.49 -17.88
N GLN A 391 61.49 -24.83 -18.90
CA GLN A 391 62.37 -25.99 -18.84
C GLN A 391 63.39 -25.79 -17.71
N THR A 392 63.72 -26.89 -17.03
CA THR A 392 64.75 -26.90 -15.99
C THR A 392 66.08 -26.38 -16.57
N PRO A 393 66.86 -25.58 -15.81
CA PRO A 393 68.18 -25.14 -16.25
C PRO A 393 69.02 -26.33 -16.72
N GLY A 394 69.57 -26.25 -17.95
CA GLY A 394 70.38 -27.31 -18.55
C GLY A 394 69.63 -28.35 -19.40
N HIS A 395 68.35 -28.15 -19.73
CA HIS A 395 67.58 -29.01 -20.66
C HIS A 395 66.99 -28.27 -21.87
N GLY A 396 67.38 -27.01 -22.11
CA GLY A 396 66.97 -26.21 -23.26
C GLY A 396 68.17 -25.67 -24.06
N PRO A 397 67.96 -25.20 -25.31
CA PRO A 397 69.00 -24.63 -26.16
C PRO A 397 69.67 -23.35 -25.60
N ASP A 398 69.10 -22.78 -24.53
CA ASP A 398 69.65 -21.62 -23.81
C ASP A 398 70.56 -22.00 -22.64
N GLY A 399 70.80 -23.30 -22.43
CA GLY A 399 71.90 -23.72 -21.56
C GLY A 399 73.20 -23.28 -22.20
N ILE A 400 73.89 -22.32 -21.59
CA ILE A 400 75.28 -21.99 -21.92
C ILE A 400 76.04 -23.32 -21.83
N GLU A 401 76.28 -23.97 -22.97
CA GLU A 401 77.11 -25.15 -23.02
C GLU A 401 78.45 -24.75 -22.40
N PRO A 402 78.94 -25.47 -21.38
CA PRO A 402 80.25 -25.18 -20.82
C PRO A 402 81.23 -25.15 -22.00
N PRO A 403 82.08 -24.11 -22.12
CA PRO A 403 82.90 -23.90 -23.31
C PRO A 403 83.63 -25.20 -23.61
N ASP A 404 83.38 -25.75 -24.79
CA ASP A 404 83.97 -27.01 -25.19
C ASP A 404 85.49 -26.85 -25.08
N PHE A 405 86.18 -27.80 -24.43
CA PHE A 405 87.62 -27.66 -24.18
C PHE A 405 88.40 -27.46 -25.50
N THR A 406 87.81 -27.91 -26.61
CA THR A 406 88.25 -27.68 -27.99
C THR A 406 88.29 -26.19 -28.37
N GLU A 407 87.32 -25.39 -27.95
CA GLU A 407 87.27 -23.94 -28.18
C GLU A 407 88.35 -23.20 -27.39
N VAL A 408 88.58 -23.60 -26.12
CA VAL A 408 89.65 -23.02 -25.28
C VAL A 408 91.03 -23.37 -25.84
N ILE A 409 91.22 -24.60 -26.32
CA ILE A 409 92.47 -25.03 -26.95
C ILE A 409 92.68 -24.30 -28.29
N ASN A 410 91.65 -24.15 -29.13
CA ASN A 410 91.75 -23.40 -30.38
C ASN A 410 91.99 -21.89 -30.14
N ALA A 411 91.39 -21.30 -29.11
CA ALA A 411 91.66 -19.92 -28.72
C ALA A 411 93.11 -19.74 -28.24
N GLY A 412 93.65 -20.73 -27.52
CA GLY A 412 95.07 -20.77 -27.15
C GLY A 412 96.01 -20.89 -28.36
N PHE A 413 95.70 -21.78 -29.31
CA PHE A 413 96.47 -21.96 -30.55
C PHE A 413 96.41 -20.74 -31.48
N ASN A 414 95.25 -20.07 -31.57
CA ASN A 414 95.10 -18.86 -32.38
C ASN A 414 95.83 -17.65 -31.78
N ARG A 415 95.96 -17.57 -30.45
CA ARG A 415 96.83 -16.57 -29.78
C ARG A 415 98.31 -16.79 -30.07
N ALA A 416 98.75 -18.04 -30.22
CA ALA A 416 100.14 -18.36 -30.55
C ALA A 416 100.53 -18.06 -32.02
N LYS A 417 99.54 -17.91 -32.91
CA LYS A 417 99.74 -17.56 -34.33
C LYS A 417 99.71 -16.04 -34.61
N ALA A 418 99.47 -15.20 -33.61
CA ALA A 418 99.54 -13.76 -33.81
C ALA A 418 101.00 -13.34 -34.06
N PRO A 419 101.36 -12.83 -35.26
CA PRO A 419 102.71 -12.36 -35.51
C PRO A 419 102.99 -11.13 -34.63
N LEU A 420 104.12 -11.16 -33.94
CA LEU A 420 104.72 -9.97 -33.33
C LEU A 420 105.01 -8.96 -34.45
N GLN A 421 104.06 -8.06 -34.70
CA GLN A 421 104.33 -6.82 -35.42
C GLN A 421 104.91 -5.83 -34.40
N GLY A 422 106.25 -5.85 -34.33
CA GLY A 422 107.05 -4.72 -33.88
C GLY A 422 107.51 -3.91 -35.07
#